data_AF-A0A550HUM9-F1
#
_entry.id   AF-A0A550HUM9-F1
#
_cell.length_a   1.000
_cell.length_b   1.000
_cell.length_c   1.000
_cell.angle_alpha   90.00
_cell.angle_beta   90.00
_cell.angle_gamma   90.00
#
_symmetry.space_group_name_H-M   'P 1'
#
loop_
_entity.id
_entity.type
_entity.pdbx_description
1 polymer ?
#
loop_
_entity_poly.entity_id
_entity_poly.type
_entity_poly.pdbx_seq_one_letter_code
_entity_poly.pdbx_strand_id
1 'polypeptide(L)'
;DIMEVDETWTYTATYEATQADIDNGSDIVHTASVTTTEVTTAVTDDATTTITQSPTLTIVNTVAPTDIAAPQTLTYTIVVDNTGNTSLTNVAVVDPQATTGPAYVSGDSNSNDIMEVDETWTYTATYEATQADIDNGSDIVHTASVTTTEVTTAVTDDATTTITQSPTLTIVNTVAPTDIAAPQTLTYTIVVDNTGNTSLTNVAVVDPQA
;
A
#
# COMPACT_ATOMS: atom_id res chain seq x y z
N ASP A 1 13.52 -47.46 -42.43
CA ASP A 1 14.99 -47.47 -42.27
C ASP A 1 15.43 -48.63 -41.42
N ILE A 2 16.69 -49.04 -41.58
CA ILE A 2 17.35 -50.08 -40.80
C ILE A 2 18.45 -49.38 -40.03
N MET A 3 18.45 -49.51 -38.70
CA MET A 3 19.55 -49.04 -37.86
C MET A 3 20.61 -50.14 -37.82
N GLU A 4 21.75 -49.89 -38.46
CA GLU A 4 22.86 -50.86 -38.58
C GLU A 4 23.66 -50.97 -37.27
N VAL A 5 24.49 -52.01 -37.13
CA VAL A 5 25.37 -52.18 -35.96
C VAL A 5 26.36 -51.01 -35.88
N ASP A 6 26.56 -50.51 -34.65
CA ASP A 6 27.39 -49.33 -34.34
C ASP A 6 26.87 -48.00 -34.93
N GLU A 7 25.65 -47.97 -35.47
CA GLU A 7 24.98 -46.75 -35.91
C GLU A 7 24.33 -46.02 -34.73
N THR A 8 24.42 -44.69 -34.73
CA THR A 8 23.71 -43.82 -33.76
C THR A 8 22.80 -42.88 -34.53
N TRP A 9 21.52 -42.92 -34.22
CA TRP A 9 20.56 -41.94 -34.73
C TRP A 9 20.26 -40.91 -33.65
N THR A 10 20.20 -39.65 -34.07
CA THR A 10 19.87 -38.53 -33.17
C THR A 10 18.57 -37.90 -33.65
N TYR A 11 17.59 -37.84 -32.76
CA TYR A 11 16.34 -37.14 -32.96
C TYR A 11 16.29 -35.93 -32.02
N THR A 12 15.64 -34.86 -32.47
CA THR A 12 15.39 -33.68 -31.65
C THR A 12 13.90 -33.42 -31.57
N ALA A 13 13.44 -33.04 -30.39
CA ALA A 13 12.10 -32.55 -30.12
C ALA A 13 12.22 -31.25 -29.32
N THR A 14 11.23 -30.38 -29.44
CA THR A 14 11.18 -29.10 -28.73
C THR A 14 9.88 -28.99 -27.95
N TYR A 15 9.96 -28.46 -26.74
CA TYR A 15 8.82 -28.09 -25.91
C TYR A 15 8.93 -26.59 -25.62
N GLU A 16 7.85 -25.85 -25.83
CA GLU A 16 7.76 -24.42 -25.50
C GLU A 16 7.16 -24.31 -24.10
N ALA A 17 8.00 -24.03 -23.11
CA ALA A 17 7.53 -23.78 -21.75
C ALA A 17 6.78 -22.45 -21.67
N THR A 18 5.70 -22.44 -20.90
CA THR A 18 4.75 -21.34 -20.77
C THR A 18 4.70 -20.81 -19.33
N GLN A 19 4.10 -19.64 -19.13
CA GLN A 19 3.87 -19.13 -17.76
C GLN A 19 2.99 -20.09 -16.95
N ALA A 20 2.04 -20.78 -17.59
CA ALA A 20 1.21 -21.79 -16.91
C ALA A 20 2.03 -22.98 -16.38
N ASP A 21 3.13 -23.35 -17.04
CA ASP A 21 4.05 -24.38 -16.52
C ASP A 21 4.75 -23.89 -15.24
N ILE A 22 5.16 -22.61 -15.21
CA ILE A 22 5.81 -21.99 -14.05
C ILE A 22 4.82 -21.86 -12.89
N ASP A 23 3.62 -21.34 -13.16
CA ASP A 23 2.55 -21.14 -12.16
C ASP A 23 2.07 -22.48 -11.58
N ASN A 24 2.04 -23.54 -12.38
CA ASN A 24 1.73 -24.90 -11.91
C ASN A 24 2.84 -25.48 -11.01
N GLY A 25 4.09 -25.06 -11.19
CA GLY A 25 5.20 -25.41 -10.30
C GLY A 25 5.70 -26.85 -10.36
N SER A 26 5.10 -27.70 -11.17
CA SER A 26 5.54 -29.09 -11.33
C SER A 26 6.66 -29.18 -12.35
N ASP A 27 7.63 -30.06 -12.10
CA ASP A 27 8.69 -30.35 -13.06
C ASP A 27 8.12 -30.83 -14.40
N ILE A 28 8.72 -30.39 -15.49
CA ILE A 28 8.38 -30.84 -16.84
C ILE A 28 9.14 -32.15 -17.09
N VAL A 29 8.42 -33.26 -17.19
CA VAL A 29 8.98 -34.58 -17.49
C VAL A 29 8.67 -34.97 -18.92
N HIS A 30 9.70 -35.23 -19.72
CA HIS A 30 9.56 -35.73 -21.08
C HIS A 30 10.10 -37.16 -21.19
N THR A 31 9.18 -38.11 -21.44
CA THR A 31 9.52 -39.52 -21.66
C THR A 31 9.73 -39.80 -23.15
N ALA A 32 10.94 -40.22 -23.52
CA ALA A 32 11.22 -40.79 -24.83
C ALA A 32 10.97 -42.30 -24.83
N SER A 33 10.48 -42.85 -25.95
CA SER A 33 10.23 -44.27 -26.10
C SER A 33 10.67 -44.76 -27.47
N VAL A 34 11.36 -45.90 -27.50
CA VAL A 34 11.77 -46.57 -28.74
C VAL A 34 11.29 -48.02 -28.75
N THR A 35 10.82 -48.47 -29.90
CA THR A 35 10.47 -49.87 -30.21
C THR A 35 11.00 -50.22 -31.59
N THR A 36 11.25 -51.51 -31.83
CA THR A 36 11.58 -52.04 -33.17
C THR A 36 10.78 -53.30 -33.44
N THR A 37 10.90 -53.87 -34.64
CA THR A 37 10.29 -55.18 -34.95
C THR A 37 10.94 -56.30 -34.13
N GLU A 38 12.24 -56.17 -33.87
CA GLU A 38 13.08 -57.11 -33.12
C GLU A 38 13.00 -56.90 -31.61
N VAL A 39 12.71 -55.67 -31.15
CA VAL A 39 12.55 -55.27 -29.74
C VAL A 39 11.14 -54.71 -29.54
N THR A 40 10.20 -55.60 -29.22
CA THR A 40 8.77 -55.28 -29.16
C THR A 40 8.34 -54.61 -27.85
N THR A 41 9.14 -54.75 -26.78
CA THR A 41 8.91 -54.02 -25.53
C THR A 41 9.58 -52.66 -25.63
N ALA A 42 8.81 -51.61 -25.38
CA ALA A 42 9.34 -50.25 -25.38
C ALA A 42 10.47 -50.10 -24.37
N VAL A 43 11.59 -49.54 -24.82
CA VAL A 43 12.62 -48.98 -23.94
C VAL A 43 12.32 -47.50 -23.78
N THR A 44 12.28 -47.03 -22.55
CA THR A 44 11.95 -45.64 -22.22
C THR A 44 13.04 -45.00 -21.39
N ASP A 45 13.18 -43.70 -21.52
CA ASP A 45 14.02 -42.86 -20.68
C ASP A 45 13.35 -41.50 -20.47
N ASP A 46 13.54 -40.91 -19.29
CA ASP A 46 12.92 -39.64 -18.90
C ASP A 46 13.97 -38.54 -18.83
N ALA A 47 13.63 -37.38 -19.38
CA ALA A 47 14.34 -36.14 -19.15
C ALA A 47 13.46 -35.19 -18.33
N THR A 48 13.99 -34.70 -17.20
CA THR A 48 13.27 -33.80 -16.30
C THR A 48 13.87 -32.40 -16.34
N THR A 49 13.00 -31.39 -16.51
CA THR A 49 13.34 -29.98 -16.30
C THR A 49 12.64 -29.50 -15.03
N THR A 50 13.43 -29.10 -14.04
CA THR A 50 12.89 -28.60 -12.76
C THR A 50 12.35 -27.18 -12.89
N ILE A 51 11.16 -26.94 -12.33
CA ILE A 51 10.57 -25.61 -12.23
C ILE A 51 10.90 -25.02 -10.85
N THR A 52 11.41 -23.78 -10.83
CA THR A 52 11.66 -23.05 -9.58
C THR A 52 10.77 -21.82 -9.53
N GLN A 53 9.82 -21.80 -8.59
CA GLN A 53 8.99 -20.64 -8.31
C GLN A 53 9.66 -19.71 -7.31
N SER A 54 9.55 -18.42 -7.56
CA SER A 54 10.06 -17.31 -6.76
C SER A 54 9.03 -16.17 -6.77
N PRO A 55 7.85 -16.37 -6.18
CA PRO A 55 6.83 -15.32 -6.06
C PRO A 55 7.38 -14.19 -5.19
N THR A 56 7.24 -12.96 -5.64
CA THR A 56 7.68 -11.77 -4.91
C THR A 56 6.88 -10.58 -5.41
N LEU A 57 6.60 -9.63 -4.52
CA LEU A 57 5.97 -8.37 -4.88
C LEU A 57 6.65 -7.21 -4.16
N THR A 58 6.44 -6.00 -4.68
CA THR A 58 6.79 -4.76 -3.98
C THR A 58 5.54 -3.91 -3.78
N ILE A 59 5.61 -3.01 -2.82
CA ILE A 59 4.54 -2.07 -2.47
C ILE A 59 5.15 -0.68 -2.31
N VAL A 60 4.45 0.32 -2.86
CA VAL A 60 4.74 1.74 -2.65
C VAL A 60 3.46 2.41 -2.16
N ASN A 61 3.49 2.92 -0.94
CA ASN A 61 2.39 3.65 -0.33
C ASN A 61 2.74 5.14 -0.29
N THR A 62 1.87 5.97 -0.87
CA THR A 62 2.06 7.43 -0.90
C THR A 62 0.82 8.13 -0.39
N VAL A 63 1.01 9.30 0.21
CA VAL A 63 -0.08 10.13 0.74
C VAL A 63 -0.06 11.53 0.15
N ALA A 64 -1.25 12.08 -0.07
CA ALA A 64 -1.43 13.48 -0.40
C ALA A 64 -2.59 14.08 0.40
N PRO A 65 -2.42 15.29 0.98
CA PRO A 65 -1.16 16.03 1.12
C PRO A 65 -0.19 15.38 2.13
N THR A 66 1.10 15.72 2.04
CA THR A 66 2.15 15.20 2.96
C THR A 66 2.36 16.07 4.21
N ASP A 67 1.73 17.23 4.28
CA ASP A 67 1.73 18.12 5.45
C ASP A 67 0.36 18.78 5.58
N ILE A 68 -0.15 18.86 6.82
CA ILE A 68 -1.43 19.49 7.12
C ILE A 68 -1.33 20.38 8.37
N ALA A 69 -2.11 21.46 8.37
CA ALA A 69 -2.23 22.38 9.50
C ALA A 69 -3.70 22.58 9.95
N ALA A 70 -4.64 21.83 9.36
CA ALA A 70 -6.06 21.86 9.67
C ALA A 70 -6.70 20.50 9.34
N PRO A 71 -7.86 20.17 9.92
CA PRO A 71 -8.60 18.95 9.59
C PRO A 71 -8.93 18.87 8.11
N GLN A 72 -8.59 17.75 7.47
CA GLN A 72 -8.87 17.49 6.06
C GLN A 72 -8.69 16.02 5.71
N THR A 73 -9.15 15.62 4.52
CA THR A 73 -8.97 14.26 4.01
C THR A 73 -7.57 14.06 3.45
N LEU A 74 -6.90 13.00 3.90
CA LEU A 74 -5.68 12.46 3.31
C LEU A 74 -6.06 11.34 2.35
N THR A 75 -5.47 11.34 1.17
CA THR A 75 -5.66 10.29 0.16
C THR A 75 -4.38 9.50 0.00
N TYR A 76 -4.49 8.18 0.15
CA TYR A 76 -3.40 7.23 -0.02
C TYR A 76 -3.50 6.54 -1.38
N THR A 77 -2.39 6.47 -2.09
CA THR A 77 -2.22 5.68 -3.31
C THR A 77 -1.24 4.56 -3.02
N ILE A 78 -1.71 3.32 -3.12
CA ILE A 78 -0.96 2.11 -2.85
C ILE A 78 -0.74 1.41 -4.19
N VAL A 79 0.52 1.31 -4.61
CA VAL A 79 0.94 0.64 -5.84
C VAL A 79 1.59 -0.67 -5.46
N VAL A 80 1.08 -1.77 -6.01
CA VAL A 80 1.58 -3.14 -5.83
C VAL A 80 2.17 -3.58 -7.15
N ASP A 81 3.36 -4.18 -7.14
CA ASP A 81 4.04 -4.64 -8.36
C ASP A 81 4.49 -6.10 -8.22
N ASN A 82 4.16 -6.95 -9.19
CA ASN A 82 4.58 -8.35 -9.20
C ASN A 82 5.96 -8.49 -9.85
N THR A 83 6.99 -8.45 -8.99
CA THR A 83 8.39 -8.57 -9.39
C THR A 83 8.90 -10.02 -9.40
N GLY A 84 8.03 -10.99 -9.13
CA GLY A 84 8.35 -12.42 -9.09
C GLY A 84 8.31 -13.08 -10.47
N ASN A 85 8.36 -14.41 -10.49
CA ASN A 85 8.19 -15.20 -11.71
C ASN A 85 6.90 -16.04 -11.73
N THR A 86 6.01 -15.82 -10.76
CA THR A 86 4.73 -16.53 -10.62
C THR A 86 3.60 -15.50 -10.62
N SER A 87 2.49 -15.84 -11.30
CA SER A 87 1.26 -15.06 -11.21
C SER A 87 0.70 -15.07 -9.78
N LEU A 88 0.25 -13.93 -9.26
CA LEU A 88 -0.22 -13.82 -7.87
C LEU A 88 -1.74 -13.81 -7.80
N THR A 89 -2.30 -14.61 -6.89
CA THR A 89 -3.75 -14.75 -6.72
C THR A 89 -4.19 -14.28 -5.34
N ASN A 90 -5.47 -13.91 -5.21
CA ASN A 90 -6.06 -13.40 -3.97
C ASN A 90 -5.26 -12.22 -3.37
N VAL A 91 -4.91 -11.24 -4.21
CA VAL A 91 -4.19 -10.04 -3.77
C VAL A 91 -5.04 -9.25 -2.78
N ALA A 92 -4.68 -9.34 -1.50
CA ALA A 92 -5.37 -8.68 -0.41
C ALA A 92 -4.54 -7.49 0.08
N VAL A 93 -5.09 -6.28 -0.08
CA VAL A 93 -4.47 -5.02 0.34
C VAL A 93 -5.23 -4.47 1.55
N VAL A 94 -4.51 -4.17 2.62
CA VAL A 94 -5.07 -3.70 3.89
C VAL A 94 -4.33 -2.46 4.36
N ASP A 95 -5.07 -1.44 4.78
CA ASP A 95 -4.59 -0.32 5.58
C ASP A 95 -5.53 -0.20 6.79
N PRO A 96 -5.12 -0.66 7.99
CA PRO A 96 -6.00 -0.67 9.16
C PRO A 96 -6.24 0.72 9.75
N GLN A 97 -5.47 1.74 9.38
CA GLN A 97 -5.64 3.12 9.81
C GLN A 97 -6.62 3.90 8.92
N ALA A 98 -6.84 3.45 7.67
CA ALA A 98 -7.74 4.10 6.73
C ALA A 98 -9.19 4.16 7.23
N THR A 99 -9.84 5.32 7.02
CA THR A 99 -11.28 5.49 7.24
C THR A 99 -12.09 4.79 6.16
N THR A 100 -11.57 4.72 4.93
CA THR A 100 -12.21 4.05 3.80
C THR A 100 -11.16 3.42 2.87
N GLY A 101 -11.47 2.25 2.32
CA GLY A 101 -10.55 1.48 1.47
C GLY A 101 -9.60 0.58 2.28
N PRO A 102 -8.51 0.07 1.66
CA PRO A 102 -8.12 0.27 0.26
C PRO A 102 -9.13 -0.29 -0.75
N ALA A 103 -9.35 0.43 -1.85
CA ALA A 103 -10.20 0.02 -2.96
C ALA A 103 -9.37 -0.09 -4.24
N TYR A 104 -9.60 -1.14 -5.01
CA TYR A 104 -8.93 -1.36 -6.30
C TYR A 104 -9.30 -0.26 -7.30
N VAL A 105 -8.30 0.21 -8.07
CA VAL A 105 -8.45 1.26 -9.08
C VAL A 105 -8.15 0.75 -10.48
N SER A 106 -6.99 0.12 -10.68
CA SER A 106 -6.51 -0.30 -12.00
C SER A 106 -5.31 -1.23 -11.92
N GLY A 107 -4.96 -1.87 -13.04
CA GLY A 107 -3.70 -2.60 -13.20
C GLY A 107 -3.84 -4.03 -13.71
N ASP A 108 -5.06 -4.57 -13.66
CA ASP A 108 -5.40 -5.88 -14.19
C ASP A 108 -5.75 -5.70 -15.68
N SER A 109 -4.78 -6.05 -16.53
CA SER A 109 -4.82 -5.74 -17.96
C SER A 109 -5.85 -6.59 -18.70
N ASN A 110 -6.22 -7.74 -18.15
CA ASN A 110 -7.08 -8.72 -18.79
C ASN A 110 -8.38 -9.02 -18.00
N SER A 111 -8.53 -8.41 -16.82
CA SER A 111 -9.69 -8.47 -15.93
C SER A 111 -10.00 -9.88 -15.42
N ASN A 112 -8.99 -10.63 -15.02
CA ASN A 112 -9.12 -11.99 -14.49
C ASN A 112 -8.90 -12.11 -12.98
N ASP A 113 -8.64 -11.00 -12.27
CA ASP A 113 -8.32 -10.95 -10.85
C ASP A 113 -7.05 -11.76 -10.47
N ILE A 114 -6.11 -11.93 -11.41
CA ILE A 114 -4.80 -12.54 -11.22
C ILE A 114 -3.75 -11.50 -11.59
N MET A 115 -2.87 -11.19 -10.65
CA MET A 115 -1.80 -10.25 -10.90
C MET A 115 -0.65 -10.98 -11.58
N GLU A 116 -0.62 -10.94 -12.92
CA GLU A 116 0.44 -11.62 -13.67
C GLU A 116 1.81 -11.01 -13.44
N VAL A 117 2.84 -11.72 -13.89
CA VAL A 117 4.22 -11.21 -13.89
C VAL A 117 4.25 -9.90 -14.68
N ASP A 118 4.98 -8.91 -14.16
CA ASP A 118 5.10 -7.55 -14.69
C ASP A 118 3.82 -6.70 -14.64
N GLU A 119 2.73 -7.17 -14.01
CA GLU A 119 1.58 -6.31 -13.72
C GLU A 119 1.83 -5.43 -12.50
N THR A 120 1.26 -4.22 -12.55
CA THR A 120 1.26 -3.25 -11.46
C THR A 120 -0.16 -2.84 -11.14
N TRP A 121 -0.62 -3.14 -9.92
CA TRP A 121 -1.97 -2.85 -9.45
C TRP A 121 -1.99 -1.63 -8.54
N THR A 122 -2.99 -0.76 -8.72
CA THR A 122 -3.16 0.48 -7.94
C THR A 122 -4.43 0.42 -7.11
N TYR A 123 -4.30 0.83 -5.85
CA TYR A 123 -5.38 0.94 -4.88
C TYR A 123 -5.40 2.33 -4.25
N THR A 124 -6.57 2.75 -3.78
CA THR A 124 -6.74 4.01 -3.03
C THR A 124 -7.41 3.80 -1.70
N ALA A 125 -6.94 4.51 -0.68
CA ALA A 125 -7.56 4.59 0.65
C ALA A 125 -7.64 6.05 1.11
N THR A 126 -8.49 6.36 2.07
CA THR A 126 -8.60 7.72 2.62
C THR A 126 -8.66 7.74 4.14
N TYR A 127 -8.14 8.81 4.73
CA TYR A 127 -8.24 9.10 6.17
C TYR A 127 -8.77 10.51 6.39
N GLU A 128 -9.78 10.66 7.25
CA GLU A 128 -10.28 11.98 7.65
C GLU A 128 -9.51 12.50 8.86
N ALA A 129 -8.46 13.31 8.63
CA ALA A 129 -7.72 13.92 9.73
C ALA A 129 -8.59 14.92 10.48
N THR A 130 -8.55 14.84 11.81
CA THR A 130 -9.43 15.55 12.73
C THR A 130 -8.70 16.67 13.46
N GLN A 131 -9.46 17.51 14.17
CA GLN A 131 -8.85 18.51 15.05
C GLN A 131 -8.04 17.87 16.19
N ALA A 132 -8.43 16.67 16.63
CA ALA A 132 -7.66 15.95 17.66
C ALA A 132 -6.28 15.54 17.15
N ASP A 133 -6.14 15.24 15.85
CA ASP A 133 -4.84 14.94 15.24
C ASP A 133 -3.97 16.19 15.16
N ILE A 134 -4.55 17.34 14.77
CA ILE A 134 -3.86 18.64 14.79
C ILE A 134 -3.40 19.00 16.21
N ASP A 135 -4.27 18.82 17.20
CA ASP A 135 -3.99 19.12 18.60
C ASP A 135 -2.91 18.20 19.19
N ASN A 136 -2.90 16.92 18.77
CA ASN A 136 -1.89 15.95 19.16
C ASN A 136 -0.51 16.28 18.58
N GLY A 137 -0.45 16.75 17.32
CA GLY A 137 0.79 17.24 16.69
C GLY A 137 1.78 16.17 16.25
N SER A 138 1.52 14.90 16.53
CA SER A 138 2.31 13.80 15.96
C SER A 138 1.95 13.59 14.50
N ASP A 139 2.94 13.18 13.70
CA ASP A 139 2.73 12.76 12.32
C ASP A 139 1.70 11.63 12.24
N ILE A 140 0.88 11.68 11.20
CA ILE A 140 -0.07 10.63 10.84
C ILE A 140 0.68 9.63 9.96
N VAL A 141 0.81 8.39 10.42
CA VAL A 141 1.50 7.30 9.71
C VAL A 141 0.51 6.19 9.39
N HIS A 142 0.39 5.85 8.11
CA HIS A 142 -0.43 4.75 7.61
C HIS A 142 0.45 3.67 7.00
N THR A 143 0.20 2.43 7.41
CA THR A 143 0.95 1.27 6.93
C THR A 143 0.05 0.45 6.03
N ALA A 144 0.33 0.45 4.73
CA ALA A 144 -0.32 -0.46 3.81
C ALA A 144 0.38 -1.82 3.88
N SER A 145 -0.40 -2.89 3.78
CA SER A 145 0.07 -4.29 3.83
C SER A 145 -0.58 -5.08 2.70
N VAL A 146 0.22 -5.89 2.02
CA VAL A 146 -0.24 -6.78 0.93
C VAL A 146 0.14 -8.22 1.21
N THR A 147 -0.81 -9.13 0.97
CA THR A 147 -0.58 -10.59 0.97
C THR A 147 -1.26 -11.21 -0.24
N THR A 148 -0.75 -12.34 -0.72
CA THR A 148 -1.35 -13.16 -1.78
C THR A 148 -1.34 -14.64 -1.36
N THR A 149 -1.89 -15.54 -2.19
CA THR A 149 -1.75 -16.99 -1.94
C THR A 149 -0.29 -17.44 -1.95
N GLU A 150 0.51 -16.87 -2.85
CA GLU A 150 1.90 -17.23 -3.12
C GLU A 150 2.89 -16.44 -2.23
N VAL A 151 2.54 -15.20 -1.88
CA VAL A 151 3.29 -14.33 -0.95
C VAL A 151 2.50 -14.18 0.34
N THR A 152 2.65 -15.15 1.23
CA THR A 152 1.86 -15.25 2.48
C THR A 152 2.37 -14.36 3.61
N THR A 153 3.64 -13.94 3.55
CA THR A 153 4.19 -12.96 4.48
C THR A 153 3.84 -11.57 3.98
N ALA A 154 3.22 -10.76 4.84
CA ALA A 154 2.85 -9.39 4.51
C ALA A 154 4.06 -8.56 4.06
N VAL A 155 3.93 -7.91 2.91
CA VAL A 155 4.84 -6.86 2.46
C VAL A 155 4.19 -5.53 2.77
N THR A 156 4.93 -4.62 3.40
CA THR A 156 4.39 -3.38 3.94
C THR A 156 5.17 -2.16 3.47
N ASP A 157 4.49 -1.02 3.36
CA ASP A 157 5.12 0.29 3.20
C ASP A 157 4.30 1.38 3.91
N ASP A 158 5.03 2.37 4.44
CA ASP A 158 4.48 3.44 5.27
C ASP A 158 4.37 4.74 4.46
N ALA A 159 3.25 5.44 4.65
CA ALA A 159 3.08 6.81 4.18
C ALA A 159 2.87 7.75 5.38
N THR A 160 3.59 8.85 5.39
CA THR A 160 3.61 9.80 6.51
C THR A 160 3.12 11.17 6.09
N THR A 161 2.20 11.73 6.88
CA THR A 161 1.77 13.12 6.79
C THR A 161 2.19 13.88 8.04
N THR A 162 2.94 14.96 7.87
CA THR A 162 3.38 15.81 8.98
C THR A 162 2.26 16.74 9.46
N ILE A 163 2.29 17.05 10.75
CA ILE A 163 1.34 18.00 11.37
C ILE A 163 2.07 19.29 11.73
N THR A 164 1.65 20.40 11.13
CA THR A 164 2.17 21.74 11.45
C THR A 164 1.25 22.45 12.45
N GLN A 165 1.71 22.60 13.70
CA GLN A 165 1.02 23.41 14.71
C GLN A 165 1.48 24.88 14.69
N SER A 166 0.53 25.78 14.85
CA SER A 166 0.69 27.24 14.94
C SER A 166 -0.33 27.81 15.95
N PRO A 167 -0.16 27.54 17.26
CA PRO A 167 -1.02 28.10 18.29
C PRO A 167 -0.83 29.63 18.37
N THR A 168 -1.93 30.38 18.46
CA THR A 168 -1.91 31.85 18.54
C THR A 168 -3.20 32.32 19.21
N LEU A 169 -3.13 33.40 19.99
CA LEU A 169 -4.31 34.01 20.60
C LEU A 169 -4.23 35.54 20.53
N THR A 170 -5.40 36.18 20.50
CA THR A 170 -5.55 37.63 20.60
C THR A 170 -6.41 37.98 21.81
N ILE A 171 -6.16 39.14 22.40
CA ILE A 171 -6.94 39.68 23.51
C ILE A 171 -7.31 41.13 23.23
N VAL A 172 -8.57 41.48 23.48
CA VAL A 172 -9.10 42.83 23.37
C VAL A 172 -9.78 43.19 24.69
N ASN A 173 -9.34 44.28 25.32
CA ASN A 173 -9.97 44.82 26.53
C ASN A 173 -10.58 46.19 26.20
N THR A 174 -11.86 46.35 26.48
CA THR A 174 -12.60 47.59 26.26
C THR A 174 -13.28 48.04 27.56
N VAL A 175 -13.47 49.34 27.74
CA VAL A 175 -14.07 49.93 28.94
C VAL A 175 -15.25 50.83 28.59
N ALA A 176 -16.29 50.81 29.41
CA ALA A 176 -17.43 51.71 29.28
C ALA A 176 -17.89 52.28 30.65
N PRO A 177 -18.14 53.61 30.75
CA PRO A 177 -17.79 54.64 29.78
C PRO A 177 -16.28 54.90 29.72
N THR A 178 -15.82 55.54 28.63
CA THR A 178 -14.41 55.87 28.40
C THR A 178 -13.92 57.09 29.18
N ASP A 179 -14.85 57.92 29.66
CA ASP A 179 -14.57 59.14 30.42
C ASP A 179 -15.57 59.29 31.58
N ILE A 180 -15.11 59.75 32.74
CA ILE A 180 -15.94 60.01 33.93
C ILE A 180 -15.59 61.37 34.56
N ALA A 181 -16.59 62.06 35.11
CA ALA A 181 -16.43 63.33 35.82
C ALA A 181 -16.89 63.28 37.29
N ALA A 182 -17.36 62.12 37.75
CA ALA A 182 -17.80 61.84 39.12
C ALA A 182 -17.60 60.34 39.43
N PRO A 183 -17.64 59.93 40.71
CA PRO A 183 -17.56 58.52 41.08
C PRO A 183 -18.69 57.70 40.44
N GLN A 184 -18.33 56.66 39.69
CA GLN A 184 -19.25 55.71 39.06
C GLN A 184 -18.55 54.38 38.77
N THR A 185 -19.32 53.36 38.43
CA THR A 185 -18.79 52.06 37.97
C THR A 185 -18.29 52.17 36.53
N LEU A 186 -17.16 51.53 36.26
CA LEU A 186 -16.65 51.25 34.90
C LEU A 186 -16.85 49.76 34.63
N THR A 187 -17.28 49.41 33.42
CA THR A 187 -17.41 48.02 32.99
C THR A 187 -16.31 47.70 31.98
N TYR A 188 -15.49 46.71 32.27
CA TYR A 188 -14.49 46.18 31.35
C TYR A 188 -15.05 44.95 30.64
N THR A 189 -14.87 44.87 29.32
CA THR A 189 -15.19 43.70 28.50
C THR A 189 -13.90 43.18 27.88
N ILE A 190 -13.47 42.00 28.33
CA ILE A 190 -12.28 41.30 27.86
C ILE A 190 -12.72 40.17 26.93
N VAL A 191 -12.29 40.24 25.67
CA VAL A 191 -12.52 39.20 24.65
C VAL A 191 -11.17 38.54 24.36
N VAL A 192 -11.12 37.22 24.44
CA VAL A 192 -9.95 36.41 24.10
C VAL A 192 -10.35 35.49 22.97
N ASP A 193 -9.60 35.54 21.86
CA ASP A 193 -9.85 34.71 20.68
C ASP A 193 -8.64 33.80 20.44
N ASN A 194 -8.88 32.50 20.29
CA ASN A 194 -7.89 31.59 19.74
C ASN A 194 -7.86 31.77 18.22
N THR A 195 -6.77 32.31 17.70
CA THR A 195 -6.57 32.59 16.27
C THR A 195 -5.56 31.63 15.63
N GLY A 196 -5.01 30.70 16.41
CA GLY A 196 -4.17 29.61 15.92
C GLY A 196 -4.98 28.40 15.47
N ASN A 197 -4.26 27.32 15.13
CA ASN A 197 -4.85 26.07 14.65
C ASN A 197 -4.90 24.94 15.70
N THR A 198 -4.47 25.21 16.94
CA THR A 198 -4.45 24.25 18.04
C THR A 198 -5.43 24.66 19.12
N SER A 199 -6.12 23.70 19.74
CA SER A 199 -6.88 23.93 20.97
C SER A 199 -5.96 24.40 22.11
N LEU A 200 -6.33 25.49 22.79
CA LEU A 200 -5.58 26.03 23.93
C LEU A 200 -6.20 25.53 25.25
N THR A 201 -5.36 25.00 26.14
CA THR A 201 -5.77 24.58 27.49
C THR A 201 -5.25 25.53 28.55
N ASN A 202 -5.87 25.53 29.74
CA ASN A 202 -5.49 26.40 30.87
C ASN A 202 -5.51 27.90 30.55
N VAL A 203 -6.46 28.34 29.70
CA VAL A 203 -6.64 29.77 29.40
C VAL A 203 -7.15 30.48 30.66
N ALA A 204 -6.30 31.32 31.24
CA ALA A 204 -6.61 32.13 32.41
C ALA A 204 -6.46 33.61 32.08
N VAL A 205 -7.50 34.39 32.37
CA VAL A 205 -7.46 35.85 32.30
C VAL A 205 -7.26 36.38 33.72
N VAL A 206 -6.17 37.10 33.94
CA VAL A 206 -5.88 37.76 35.22
C VAL A 206 -5.97 39.26 35.00
N ASP A 207 -6.94 39.90 35.66
CA ASP A 207 -7.01 41.34 35.80
C ASP A 207 -6.75 41.72 37.27
N PRO A 208 -5.55 42.23 37.61
CA PRO A 208 -5.21 42.59 38.98
C PRO A 208 -5.92 43.86 39.48
N GLN A 209 -6.68 44.56 38.64
CA GLN A 209 -7.40 45.80 38.96
C GLN A 209 -8.92 45.65 38.95
N ALA A 210 -9.44 44.46 38.62
CA ALA A 210 -10.86 44.14 38.65
C ALA A 210 -11.41 43.98 40.08
#